data_AF-F2PJS6-F1
#
_entry.id   AF-F2PJS6-F1
#
_cell.length_a   1.000
_cell.length_b   1.000
_cell.length_c   1.000
_cell.angle_alpha   90.00
_cell.angle_beta   90.00
_cell.angle_gamma   90.00
#
_symmetry.space_group_name_H-M   'P 1'
#
loop_
_entity.id
_entity.type
_entity.pdbx_description
1 polymer ?
#
loop_
_entity_poly.entity_id
_entity_poly.type
_entity_poly.pdbx_seq_one_letter_code
_entity_poly.pdbx_strand_id
1 'polypeptide(L)'
;MADDEQVAIDIFTGKKLEDLSPSTHNMDVPNVRRQEYQLLDITDDGFLNLMKEDGTPKDDVKLPPGEVGEKIERLFRTEEKDVNVVVLTAMGEEVAMDAKEVAH
;
A
#
# COMPACT_ATOMS: atom_id res chain seq x y z
N MET A 1 -31.56 -25.52 6.49
CA MET A 1 -30.43 -24.58 6.60
C MET A 1 -30.10 -24.25 5.16
N ALA A 2 -30.42 -23.04 4.71
CA ALA A 2 -30.48 -22.70 3.29
C ALA A 2 -29.09 -22.67 2.65
N ASP A 3 -29.03 -23.29 1.47
CA ASP A 3 -28.06 -23.07 0.41
C ASP A 3 -28.00 -21.59 0.02
N ASP A 4 -26.79 -21.05 -0.11
CA ASP A 4 -26.50 -20.00 -1.09
C ASP A 4 -25.12 -20.27 -1.70
N GLU A 5 -25.18 -20.48 -3.00
CA GLU A 5 -24.10 -20.71 -3.96
C GLU A 5 -23.30 -19.40 -4.10
N GLN A 6 -21.97 -19.44 -4.26
CA GLN A 6 -21.43 -19.10 -5.57
C GLN A 6 -20.01 -19.62 -5.77
N VAL A 7 -19.93 -20.49 -6.76
CA VAL A 7 -18.74 -20.81 -7.55
C VAL A 7 -18.46 -19.62 -8.47
N ALA A 8 -17.23 -19.09 -8.43
CA ALA A 8 -16.57 -18.53 -9.62
C ALA A 8 -15.05 -18.54 -9.39
N ILE A 9 -14.39 -19.48 -10.06
CA ILE A 9 -12.94 -19.57 -10.17
C ILE A 9 -12.52 -18.46 -11.15
N ASP A 10 -11.71 -17.50 -10.71
CA ASP A 10 -10.95 -16.66 -11.64
C ASP A 10 -9.57 -17.29 -11.87
N ILE A 11 -9.40 -17.81 -13.09
CA ILE A 11 -8.29 -18.66 -13.54
C ILE A 11 -7.34 -17.91 -14.49
N PHE A 12 -7.45 -16.57 -14.61
CA PHE A 12 -6.77 -15.82 -15.69
C PHE A 12 -5.81 -14.70 -15.28
N THR A 13 -5.69 -14.36 -14.00
CA THR A 13 -4.57 -13.51 -13.51
C THR A 13 -3.82 -14.20 -12.39
N GLY A 14 -3.14 -15.28 -12.75
CA GLY A 14 -2.25 -16.08 -11.91
C GLY A 14 -0.99 -15.34 -11.44
N LYS A 15 -1.17 -14.24 -10.69
CA LYS A 15 -0.14 -13.70 -9.83
C LYS A 15 -0.42 -14.13 -8.40
N LYS A 16 0.10 -15.30 -8.05
CA LYS A 16 0.55 -15.56 -6.69
C LYS A 16 1.56 -14.47 -6.35
N LEU A 17 1.15 -13.47 -5.56
CA LEU A 17 2.08 -12.63 -4.83
C LEU A 17 2.43 -13.36 -3.52
N GLU A 18 3.18 -14.45 -3.67
CA GLU A 18 4.02 -14.95 -2.59
C GLU A 18 5.25 -14.05 -2.57
N ASP A 19 5.40 -13.15 -1.59
CA ASP A 19 6.73 -12.89 -1.03
C ASP A 19 6.71 -12.26 0.37
N LEU A 20 7.37 -12.98 1.27
CA LEU A 20 8.04 -12.60 2.52
C LEU A 20 7.21 -12.00 3.66
N SER A 21 6.76 -12.86 4.59
CA SER A 21 7.52 -13.30 5.77
C SER A 21 7.76 -12.23 6.83
N PRO A 22 7.22 -12.42 8.05
CA PRO A 22 7.56 -11.61 9.22
C PRO A 22 8.93 -12.07 9.71
N SER A 23 9.96 -11.23 9.67
CA SER A 23 11.26 -11.57 10.27
C SER A 23 12.02 -10.32 10.71
N THR A 24 11.78 -9.98 11.98
CA THR A 24 12.74 -9.46 12.96
C THR A 24 13.91 -8.63 12.42
N HIS A 25 13.84 -7.32 12.61
CA HIS A 25 14.99 -6.58 13.14
C HIS A 25 14.48 -5.62 14.23
N ASN A 26 14.83 -5.92 15.48
CA ASN A 26 14.91 -4.92 16.54
C ASN A 26 16.08 -3.99 16.20
N MET A 27 15.87 -3.13 15.19
CA MET A 27 16.92 -2.26 14.67
C MET A 27 17.08 -1.09 15.64
N ASP A 28 18.28 -0.98 16.20
CA ASP A 28 18.77 0.03 17.12
C ASP A 28 18.17 1.41 16.82
N VAL A 29 17.65 2.11 17.84
CA VAL A 29 16.79 3.30 17.74
C VAL A 29 17.49 4.48 17.02
N PRO A 30 17.04 4.85 15.82
CA PRO A 30 16.60 6.20 15.54
C PRO A 30 15.08 6.21 15.56
N ASN A 31 14.45 7.32 15.95
CA ASN A 31 13.00 7.40 16.11
C ASN A 31 12.28 7.29 14.75
N VAL A 32 12.15 6.07 14.24
CA VAL A 32 11.45 5.74 13.00
C VAL A 32 10.03 5.30 13.31
N ARG A 33 9.06 6.00 12.74
CA ARG A 33 7.63 5.68 12.87
C ARG A 33 7.15 5.14 11.55
N ARG A 34 6.70 3.89 11.55
CA ARG A 34 5.99 3.28 10.43
C ARG A 34 4.51 3.46 10.63
N GLN A 35 3.81 3.95 9.61
CA GLN A 35 2.36 4.09 9.66
C GLN A 35 1.78 3.75 8.29
N GLU A 36 0.61 3.09 8.33
CA GLU A 36 -0.09 2.65 7.14
C GLU A 36 -1.17 3.68 6.80
N TYR A 37 -1.27 4.02 5.52
CA TYR A 37 -2.24 4.98 5.03
C TYR A 37 -2.94 4.41 3.81
N GLN A 38 -4.25 4.66 3.71
CA GLN A 38 -5.03 4.23 2.57
C GLN A 38 -4.76 5.15 1.38
N LEU A 39 -4.40 4.60 0.24
CA LEU A 39 -4.23 5.35 -1.00
C LEU A 39 -5.60 5.75 -1.54
N LEU A 40 -5.83 7.06 -1.65
CA LEU A 40 -7.04 7.63 -2.24
C LEU A 40 -6.85 7.95 -3.73
N ASP A 41 -5.70 8.51 -4.09
CA ASP A 41 -5.41 8.95 -5.46
C ASP A 41 -3.90 9.16 -5.69
N ILE A 42 -3.47 9.19 -6.95
CA ILE A 42 -2.11 9.54 -7.36
C ILE A 42 -2.18 10.75 -8.30
N THR A 43 -1.67 11.88 -7.82
CA THR A 43 -1.61 13.12 -8.60
C THR A 43 -0.66 13.01 -9.79
N ASP A 44 -0.89 13.81 -10.83
CA ASP A 44 -0.06 13.82 -12.05
C ASP A 44 1.40 14.26 -11.77
N ASP A 45 1.59 15.10 -10.75
CA ASP A 45 2.90 15.53 -10.25
C ASP A 45 3.66 14.41 -9.49
N GLY A 46 3.05 13.24 -9.31
CA GLY A 46 3.64 12.09 -8.63
C GLY A 46 3.58 12.16 -7.11
N PHE A 47 2.61 12.88 -6.54
CA PHE A 47 2.29 12.84 -5.10
C PHE A 47 1.16 11.86 -4.82
N LEU A 48 1.30 11.14 -3.70
CA LEU A 48 0.33 10.17 -3.21
C LEU A 48 -0.69 10.88 -2.31
N ASN A 49 -1.97 10.85 -2.68
CA ASN A 49 -3.05 11.21 -1.79
C ASN A 49 -3.36 10.03 -0.88
N LEU A 50 -2.98 10.16 0.38
CA LEU A 50 -3.13 9.14 1.40
C LEU A 50 -4.19 9.57 2.43
N MET A 51 -4.88 8.62 3.06
CA MET A 51 -5.82 8.87 4.16
C MET A 51 -5.37 8.13 5.42
N LYS A 52 -5.36 8.85 6.54
CA LYS A 52 -5.18 8.25 7.87
C LYS A 52 -6.44 7.55 8.33
N GLU A 53 -6.30 6.61 9.26
CA GLU A 53 -7.42 6.01 10.00
C GLU A 53 -8.33 7.04 10.70
N ASP A 54 -7.77 8.18 11.11
CA ASP A 54 -8.48 9.31 11.71
C ASP A 54 -9.32 10.13 10.71
N GLY A 55 -9.25 9.80 9.41
CA GLY A 55 -9.91 10.52 8.33
C GLY A 55 -9.17 11.77 7.84
N THR A 56 -7.98 12.03 8.39
CA THR A 56 -7.11 13.12 7.93
C THR A 56 -6.44 12.75 6.60
N PRO A 57 -6.65 13.50 5.51
CA PRO A 57 -5.92 13.31 4.25
C PRO A 57 -4.47 13.77 4.39
N LYS A 58 -3.58 13.18 3.59
CA LYS A 58 -2.15 13.47 3.57
C LYS A 58 -1.62 13.34 2.13
N ASP A 59 -1.18 14.46 1.59
CA ASP A 59 -0.62 14.61 0.23
C ASP A 59 0.89 14.95 0.23
N ASP A 60 1.50 14.98 1.41
CA ASP A 60 2.91 15.35 1.61
C ASP A 60 3.91 14.24 1.19
N VAL A 61 3.40 13.05 0.83
CA VAL A 61 4.23 11.89 0.47
C VAL A 61 4.34 11.77 -1.03
N LYS A 62 5.58 11.77 -1.52
CA LYS A 62 5.87 11.56 -2.94
C LYS A 62 5.85 10.07 -3.29
N LEU A 63 5.41 9.75 -4.51
CA LEU A 63 5.54 8.42 -5.09
C LEU A 63 7.03 8.03 -5.08
N PRO A 64 7.40 6.90 -4.45
CA PRO A 64 8.79 6.48 -4.39
C PRO A 64 9.24 6.05 -5.80
N PRO A 65 10.44 6.45 -6.26
CA PRO A 65 10.94 6.00 -7.56
C PRO A 65 11.28 4.50 -7.54
N GLY A 66 11.18 3.85 -8.70
CA GLY A 66 11.51 2.44 -8.89
C GLY A 66 10.31 1.50 -8.73
N GLU A 67 10.60 0.24 -8.43
CA GLU A 67 9.59 -0.83 -8.44
C GLU A 67 8.43 -0.59 -7.47
N VAL A 68 8.66 0.08 -6.33
CA VAL A 68 7.61 0.39 -5.35
C VAL A 68 6.58 1.38 -5.93
N GLY A 69 7.04 2.46 -6.58
CA GLY A 69 6.16 3.43 -7.21
C GLY A 69 5.40 2.83 -8.38
N GLU A 70 6.08 2.07 -9.24
CA GLU A 70 5.44 1.35 -10.35
C GLU A 70 4.41 0.34 -9.84
N LYS A 71 4.70 -0.36 -8.74
CA LYS A 71 3.75 -1.28 -8.10
C LYS A 71 2.52 -0.53 -7.57
N ILE A 72 2.70 0.59 -6.87
CA ILE A 72 1.60 1.42 -6.37
C ILE A 72 0.73 1.89 -7.53
N GLU A 73 1.35 2.48 -8.55
CA GLU A 73 0.63 3.00 -9.70
C GLU A 73 -0.10 1.88 -10.45
N ARG A 74 0.52 0.71 -10.59
CA ARG A 74 -0.12 -0.44 -11.22
C ARG A 74 -1.31 -0.94 -10.39
N LEU A 75 -1.14 -1.17 -9.09
CA LEU A 75 -2.23 -1.66 -8.24
C LEU A 75 -3.40 -0.68 -8.21
N PHE A 76 -3.11 0.63 -8.20
CA PHE A 76 -4.14 1.66 -8.14
C PHE A 76 -4.75 1.99 -9.52
N ARG A 77 -3.95 2.30 -10.54
CA ARG A 77 -4.44 2.68 -11.89
C ARG A 77 -4.86 1.50 -12.75
N THR A 78 -4.22 0.34 -12.60
CA THR A 78 -4.50 -0.85 -13.46
C THR A 78 -5.48 -1.79 -12.80
N GLU A 79 -5.29 -2.10 -11.51
CA GLU A 79 -6.19 -3.01 -10.80
C GLU A 79 -7.36 -2.29 -10.12
N GLU A 80 -7.32 -0.96 -9.99
CA GLU A 80 -8.39 -0.15 -9.36
C GLU A 80 -8.76 -0.70 -7.96
N LYS A 81 -7.78 -1.29 -7.28
CA LYS A 81 -7.94 -1.88 -5.94
C LYS A 81 -7.58 -0.87 -4.87
N ASP A 82 -8.13 -1.09 -3.69
CA ASP A 82 -7.69 -0.42 -2.48
C ASP A 82 -6.25 -0.84 -2.14
N VAL A 83 -5.38 0.16 -2.01
CA VAL A 83 -3.96 -0.03 -1.69
C VAL A 83 -3.64 0.72 -0.41
N ASN A 84 -3.03 0.04 0.56
CA ASN A 84 -2.46 0.66 1.74
C ASN A 84 -0.95 0.87 1.53
N VAL A 85 -0.52 2.13 1.60
CA VAL A 85 0.88 2.53 1.51
C VAL A 85 1.47 2.62 2.91
N VAL A 86 2.60 1.94 3.12
CA VAL A 86 3.39 1.99 4.34
C VAL A 86 4.39 3.14 4.21
N VAL A 87 4.19 4.20 4.99
CA VAL A 87 5.10 5.34 5.03
C VAL A 87 5.94 5.24 6.29
N LEU A 88 7.25 5.39 6.12
CA LEU A 88 8.20 5.46 7.21
C LEU A 88 8.63 6.92 7.40
N THR A 89 8.41 7.44 8.60
CA THR A 89 8.88 8.75 9.04
C THR A 89 10.18 8.56 9.81
N ALA A 90 11.27 9.15 9.36
CA ALA A 90 12.59 9.12 10.00
C ALA A 90 13.22 10.52 10.00
N MET A 91 13.67 11.02 11.15
CA MET A 91 14.39 12.31 11.26
C MET A 91 13.69 13.52 10.60
N GLY A 92 12.35 13.50 10.50
CA GLY A 92 11.56 14.57 9.87
C GLY A 92 11.31 14.39 8.36
N GLU A 93 11.78 13.28 7.78
CA GLU A 93 11.52 12.90 6.39
C GLU A 93 10.55 11.72 6.32
N GLU A 94 9.68 11.72 5.32
CA GLU A 94 8.66 10.70 5.11
C GLU A 94 8.86 10.02 3.76
N VAL A 95 8.94 8.69 3.76
CA VAL A 95 9.14 7.91 2.54
C VAL A 95 8.17 6.74 2.49
N ALA A 96 7.50 6.57 1.36
CA ALA A 96 6.74 5.36 1.08
C ALA A 96 7.72 4.19 0.89
N MET A 97 7.69 3.24 1.82
CA MET A 97 8.57 2.07 1.78
C MET A 97 7.93 0.90 1.06
N ASP A 98 6.61 0.73 1.21
CA ASP A 98 5.91 -0.42 0.66
C ASP A 98 4.44 -0.10 0.40
N ALA A 99 3.80 -0.93 -0.41
CA ALA A 99 2.37 -0.86 -0.69
C ALA A 99 1.76 -2.25 -0.75
N LYS A 100 0.64 -2.40 -0.05
CA LYS A 100 -0.11 -3.64 0.13
C LYS A 100 -1.51 -3.46 -0.41
N GLU A 101 -2.02 -4.45 -1.13
CA GLU A 101 -3.44 -4.48 -1.48
C GLU A 101 -4.30 -4.74 -0.24
N VAL A 102 -5.41 -4.03 -0.13
CA VAL A 102 -6.44 -4.26 0.89
C VAL A 102 -7.49 -5.15 0.26
N ALA A 103 -7.50 -6.43 0.64
CA ALA A 103 -8.59 -7.33 0.29
C ALA A 103 -9.72 -7.15 1.31
N HIS A 104 -10.94 -6.87 0.84
CA HIS A 104 -12.12 -6.82 1.69
C HIS A 104 -12.68 -8.21 1.99
#